data_AF-A0A2G5TQZ6-F1
#
_entry.id   AF-A0A2G5TQZ6-F1
#
_cell.length_a   1.000
_cell.length_b   1.000
_cell.length_c   1.000
_cell.angle_alpha   90.00
_cell.angle_beta   90.00
_cell.angle_gamma   90.00
#
_symmetry.space_group_name_H-M   'P 1'
#
loop_
_entity.id
_entity.type
_entity.pdbx_description
1 polymer ?
#
loop_
_entity_poly.entity_id
_entity_poly.type
_entity_poly.pdbx_seq_one_letter_code
_entity_poly.pdbx_strand_id
1 'polypeptide(L)'
;MNEAVIKDEVIEEEHDLTFINGEYVEVKQEEIEEKPEHLLEKDIKTDTIDFFENNNSDEFPEDIQAKPKESDSKIEIWRGVSLLKCTICQKRMPRSLLKWIRLEEDKTVLSQFFKLEGYLETRTPFVCYTHIQMIINDNDGKLKLKNIPFKKLLRSFIRRNKSLMKDKESRRRICEVCHMSRGRSEVCETFSYRIRMAVMIGRILRGTHSVEQAKSFSTDNKRFTCYSHFKESIDEIFKHLGVSNIQELSKCSTMGDLMNIGKSIDPNFTVEQFVLAFKELFLKNQKFESSL
;
A
#
# COMPACT_ATOMS: atom_id res chain seq x y z
N MET A 1 -64.70 19.25 19.52
CA MET A 1 -63.61 19.73 18.65
C MET A 1 -62.80 20.71 19.48
N ASN A 2 -61.72 20.24 20.09
CA ASN A 2 -60.80 21.07 20.87
C ASN A 2 -59.46 20.99 20.14
N GLU A 3 -59.13 22.01 19.36
CA GLU A 3 -57.84 22.18 18.70
C GLU A 3 -56.84 22.72 19.73
N ALA A 4 -55.86 21.90 20.08
CA ALA A 4 -54.70 22.31 20.86
C ALA A 4 -53.67 22.93 19.90
N VAL A 5 -53.46 24.24 20.03
CA VAL A 5 -52.38 24.97 19.36
C VAL A 5 -51.14 24.87 20.24
N ILE A 6 -50.14 24.10 19.81
CA ILE A 6 -48.80 24.10 20.40
C ILE A 6 -48.01 25.22 19.72
N LYS A 7 -47.58 26.22 20.50
CA LYS A 7 -46.59 27.22 20.10
C LYS A 7 -45.23 26.72 20.57
N ASP A 8 -44.33 26.43 19.66
CA ASP A 8 -42.92 26.20 19.98
C ASP A 8 -42.21 27.56 20.09
N GLU A 9 -41.75 27.90 21.30
CA GLU A 9 -40.80 28.97 21.56
C GLU A 9 -39.41 28.55 21.07
N VAL A 10 -38.85 29.32 20.14
CA VAL A 10 -37.46 29.23 19.71
C VAL A 10 -36.62 29.95 20.77
N ILE A 11 -35.83 29.20 21.54
CA ILE A 11 -34.79 29.77 22.40
C ILE A 11 -33.55 29.94 21.52
N GLU A 12 -33.20 31.17 21.17
CA GLU A 12 -31.90 31.51 20.60
C GLU A 12 -30.89 31.61 21.75
N GLU A 13 -29.98 30.64 21.87
CA GLU A 13 -28.81 30.76 22.73
C GLU A 13 -27.77 31.66 22.06
N GLU A 14 -27.59 32.87 22.60
CA GLU A 14 -26.46 33.75 22.28
C GLU A 14 -25.17 33.15 22.85
N HIS A 15 -24.29 32.65 21.98
CA HIS A 15 -22.92 32.29 22.36
C HIS A 15 -21.99 33.49 22.19
N ASP A 16 -21.58 34.07 23.31
CA ASP A 16 -20.55 35.11 23.38
C ASP A 16 -19.18 34.55 22.97
N LEU A 17 -18.75 34.82 21.73
CA LEU A 17 -17.40 34.51 21.24
C LEU A 17 -16.55 35.79 21.16
N THR A 18 -15.59 35.97 22.06
CA THR A 18 -14.57 37.02 21.94
C THR A 18 -13.40 36.59 21.06
N PHE A 19 -13.07 37.41 20.06
CA PHE A 19 -12.05 37.17 19.03
C PHE A 19 -10.66 37.67 19.48
N ILE A 20 -9.68 36.77 19.65
CA ILE A 20 -8.29 37.14 19.93
C ILE A 20 -7.36 36.30 19.02
N ASN A 21 -6.48 36.96 18.26
CA ASN A 21 -5.41 36.36 17.45
C ASN A 21 -5.80 35.31 16.40
N GLY A 22 -6.93 35.49 15.71
CA GLY A 22 -7.20 34.82 14.43
C GLY A 22 -7.55 33.33 14.51
N GLU A 23 -7.87 32.81 15.69
CA GLU A 23 -8.34 31.44 15.90
C GLU A 23 -9.52 31.45 16.88
N TYR A 24 -10.61 30.74 16.58
CA TYR A 24 -11.75 30.60 17.49
C TYR A 24 -11.37 29.60 18.60
N VAL A 25 -11.29 30.08 19.84
CA VAL A 25 -11.05 29.23 21.02
C VAL A 25 -12.36 29.08 21.78
N GLU A 26 -12.89 27.86 21.79
CA GLU A 26 -14.01 27.44 22.64
C GLU A 26 -13.53 27.40 24.11
N VAL A 27 -14.05 28.27 24.97
CA VAL A 27 -13.80 28.20 26.41
C VAL A 27 -14.80 27.21 27.01
N LYS A 28 -14.35 25.98 27.30
CA LYS A 28 -15.16 25.01 28.05
C LYS A 28 -15.06 25.31 29.55
N GLN A 29 -16.20 25.59 30.19
CA GLN A 29 -16.36 25.49 31.64
C GLN A 29 -16.38 24.00 32.01
N GLU A 30 -15.51 23.59 32.94
CA GLU A 30 -15.54 22.27 33.58
C GLU A 30 -16.61 22.25 34.67
N GLU A 31 -17.69 21.49 34.45
CA GLU A 31 -18.50 20.93 35.54
C GLU A 31 -17.97 19.54 35.87
N ILE A 32 -17.61 19.34 37.14
CA ILE A 32 -17.14 18.08 37.71
C ILE A 32 -18.37 17.31 38.20
N GLU A 33 -18.70 16.18 37.58
CA GLU A 33 -19.62 15.19 38.13
C GLU A 33 -18.88 13.93 38.60
N GLU A 34 -19.17 13.54 39.85
CA GLU A 34 -18.64 12.38 40.56
C GLU A 34 -19.04 11.05 39.91
N LYS A 35 -18.14 10.06 40.02
CA LYS A 35 -18.40 8.65 39.72
C LYS A 35 -18.51 7.88 41.04
N PRO A 36 -19.46 6.93 41.13
CA PRO A 36 -19.07 5.63 41.64
C PRO A 36 -19.68 4.50 40.80
N GLU A 37 -18.92 3.42 40.62
CA GLU A 37 -19.34 2.05 40.99
C GLU A 37 -18.39 0.98 40.44
N HIS A 38 -17.81 0.25 41.39
CA HIS A 38 -17.69 -1.20 41.51
C HIS A 38 -18.16 -2.14 40.37
N LEU A 39 -17.32 -3.16 40.17
CA LEU A 39 -17.62 -4.58 39.87
C LEU A 39 -18.13 -4.93 38.46
N LEU A 40 -17.29 -5.60 37.66
CA LEU A 40 -17.36 -7.06 37.45
C LEU A 40 -16.34 -7.53 36.43
N GLU A 41 -15.52 -8.50 36.88
CA GLU A 41 -14.72 -9.40 36.07
C GLU A 41 -15.63 -10.27 35.18
N LYS A 42 -15.18 -10.55 33.94
CA LYS A 42 -15.42 -11.82 33.25
C LYS A 42 -14.54 -11.96 32.01
N ASP A 43 -13.56 -12.86 32.14
CA ASP A 43 -12.96 -13.76 31.17
C ASP A 43 -13.28 -13.56 29.69
N ILE A 44 -12.26 -13.25 28.90
CA ILE A 44 -12.20 -13.63 27.48
C ILE A 44 -10.89 -14.40 27.25
N LYS A 45 -11.05 -15.69 27.00
CA LYS A 45 -10.03 -16.62 26.50
C LYS A 45 -9.34 -16.04 25.26
N THR A 46 -8.04 -15.85 25.35
CA THR A 46 -7.16 -15.72 24.17
C THR A 46 -6.83 -17.13 23.65
N ASP A 47 -7.48 -17.54 22.57
CA ASP A 47 -6.98 -18.62 21.73
C ASP A 47 -5.79 -18.09 20.92
N THR A 48 -4.61 -18.58 21.28
CA THR A 48 -3.36 -18.41 20.54
C THR A 48 -3.50 -19.07 19.18
N ILE A 49 -3.53 -18.27 18.12
CA ILE A 49 -3.39 -18.79 16.75
C ILE A 49 -1.89 -18.85 16.44
N ASP A 50 -1.35 -20.06 16.56
CA ASP A 50 -0.08 -20.50 16.01
C ASP A 50 -0.16 -20.48 14.47
N PHE A 51 0.66 -19.67 13.80
CA PHE A 51 1.00 -19.87 12.38
C PHE A 51 2.40 -19.36 12.08
N PHE A 52 3.41 -20.22 12.31
CA PHE A 52 4.59 -20.27 11.46
C PHE A 52 5.03 -21.73 11.28
N GLU A 53 4.55 -22.35 10.19
CA GLU A 53 5.23 -23.49 9.57
C GLU A 53 5.79 -23.08 8.21
N ASN A 54 7.07 -22.77 8.26
CA ASN A 54 8.15 -23.29 7.44
C ASN A 54 7.89 -23.57 5.93
N ASN A 55 8.66 -22.86 5.07
CA ASN A 55 9.48 -23.53 4.06
C ASN A 55 10.55 -22.57 3.49
N ASN A 56 11.81 -22.99 3.71
CA ASN A 56 13.10 -22.45 3.26
C ASN A 56 13.77 -21.42 4.20
N SER A 57 14.50 -21.98 5.16
CA SER A 57 15.49 -21.34 6.01
C SER A 57 16.67 -20.77 5.20
N ASP A 58 16.85 -19.45 5.26
CA ASP A 58 18.19 -18.84 5.24
C ASP A 58 18.45 -18.37 6.68
N GLU A 59 19.12 -19.24 7.41
CA GLU A 59 19.58 -19.05 8.78
C GLU A 59 20.53 -17.84 8.85
N PHE A 60 20.25 -16.88 9.73
CA PHE A 60 21.20 -15.84 10.13
C PHE A 60 21.17 -15.71 11.66
N PRO A 61 22.33 -15.59 12.33
CA PRO A 61 22.39 -15.43 13.77
C PRO A 61 22.01 -14.01 14.19
N GLU A 62 21.20 -13.92 15.23
CA GLU A 62 20.95 -12.73 16.02
C GLU A 62 22.16 -12.48 16.94
N ASP A 63 22.70 -11.27 16.96
CA ASP A 63 23.26 -10.63 18.16
C ASP A 63 23.78 -9.22 17.85
N ILE A 64 22.92 -8.20 18.03
CA ILE A 64 23.35 -6.87 18.51
C ILE A 64 22.23 -6.36 19.42
N GLN A 65 22.38 -6.53 20.73
CA GLN A 65 21.60 -5.79 21.73
C GLN A 65 21.87 -4.29 21.57
N ALA A 66 20.82 -3.51 21.26
CA ALA A 66 20.83 -2.06 21.43
C ALA A 66 19.82 -1.71 22.54
N LYS A 67 20.33 -1.17 23.65
CA LYS A 67 19.51 -0.63 24.75
C LYS A 67 18.73 0.60 24.27
N PRO A 68 17.48 0.81 24.73
CA PRO A 68 16.69 1.95 24.31
C PRO A 68 17.19 3.23 24.99
N LYS A 69 17.39 4.29 24.21
CA LYS A 69 17.36 5.67 24.70
C LYS A 69 15.98 6.23 24.37
N GLU A 70 15.25 6.61 25.41
CA GLU A 70 13.99 7.33 25.30
C GLU A 70 14.21 8.69 24.63
N SER A 71 13.44 8.97 23.58
CA SER A 71 13.25 10.33 23.07
C SER A 71 11.80 10.47 22.64
N ASP A 72 11.07 11.33 23.35
CA ASP A 72 9.69 11.69 23.05
C ASP A 72 9.61 12.41 21.70
N SER A 73 9.30 11.63 20.68
CA SER A 73 8.73 12.15 19.44
C SER A 73 7.71 11.14 18.97
N LYS A 74 6.47 11.61 18.75
CA LYS A 74 5.43 10.85 18.04
C LYS A 74 5.93 10.60 16.62
N ILE A 75 6.76 9.59 16.45
CA ILE A 75 7.11 9.02 15.16
C ILE A 75 5.97 8.05 14.85
N GLU A 76 5.16 8.36 13.85
CA GLU A 76 4.37 7.35 13.17
C GLU A 76 5.34 6.29 12.65
N ILE A 77 5.46 5.17 13.38
CA ILE A 77 6.24 4.02 12.97
C ILE A 77 5.47 3.33 11.85
N TRP A 78 5.59 3.87 10.63
CA TRP A 78 5.39 3.06 9.43
C TRP A 78 6.56 2.09 9.34
N ARG A 79 6.28 0.78 9.26
CA ARG A 79 7.26 -0.23 8.84
C ARG A 79 7.71 0.11 7.41
N GLY A 80 8.69 1.00 7.30
CA GLY A 80 9.23 1.46 6.03
C GLY A 80 9.71 0.27 5.24
N VAL A 81 9.17 0.09 4.03
CA VAL A 81 9.71 -0.86 3.06
C VAL A 81 11.19 -0.52 2.89
N SER A 82 12.08 -1.39 3.37
CA SER A 82 13.52 -1.12 3.33
C SER A 82 13.95 -0.95 1.87
N LEU A 83 14.23 0.31 1.51
CA LEU A 83 14.74 0.65 0.20
C LEU A 83 16.21 0.26 0.15
N LEU A 84 16.56 -0.57 -0.82
CA LEU A 84 17.92 -1.05 -1.04
C LEU A 84 18.50 -0.36 -2.28
N LYS A 85 19.83 -0.23 -2.31
CA LYS A 85 20.55 0.46 -3.40
C LYS A 85 21.07 -0.55 -4.41
N CYS A 86 20.81 -0.34 -5.70
CA CYS A 86 21.48 -1.12 -6.74
C CYS A 86 22.95 -0.71 -6.84
N THR A 87 23.85 -1.69 -6.85
CA THR A 87 25.30 -1.47 -6.92
C THR A 87 25.77 -0.91 -8.26
N ILE A 88 24.99 -1.08 -9.32
CA ILE A 88 25.37 -0.66 -10.67
C ILE A 88 24.84 0.76 -10.95
N CYS A 89 23.52 0.99 -10.89
CA CYS A 89 22.95 2.32 -11.17
C CYS A 89 22.82 3.22 -9.95
N GLN A 90 23.16 2.74 -8.76
CA GLN A 90 23.09 3.50 -7.50
C GLN A 90 21.68 4.00 -7.11
N LYS A 91 20.62 3.62 -7.85
CA LYS A 91 19.22 3.94 -7.53
C LYS A 91 18.73 3.14 -6.31
N ARG A 92 17.96 3.79 -5.44
CA ARG A 92 17.23 3.15 -4.33
C ARG A 92 15.90 2.59 -4.84
N MET A 93 15.57 1.36 -4.48
CA MET A 93 14.33 0.72 -4.90
C MET A 93 13.88 -0.37 -3.91
N PRO A 94 12.60 -0.79 -3.96
CA PRO A 94 12.10 -1.88 -3.13
C PRO A 94 12.88 -3.18 -3.35
N ARG A 95 13.04 -3.99 -2.29
CA ARG A 95 13.72 -5.30 -2.35
C ARG A 95 13.16 -6.22 -3.45
N SER A 96 11.89 -6.09 -3.82
CA SER A 96 11.25 -6.87 -4.89
C SER A 96 11.84 -6.65 -6.28
N LEU A 97 12.51 -5.51 -6.51
CA LEU A 97 13.14 -5.10 -7.78
C LEU A 97 14.65 -5.37 -7.84
N LEU A 98 15.22 -5.92 -6.76
CA LEU A 98 16.64 -6.24 -6.65
C LEU A 98 16.85 -7.74 -6.50
N LYS A 99 17.98 -8.22 -7.02
CA LYS A 99 18.51 -9.55 -6.76
C LYS A 99 19.74 -9.42 -5.89
N TRP A 100 19.79 -10.24 -4.84
CA TRP A 100 20.99 -10.43 -4.06
C TRP A 100 21.94 -11.40 -4.78
N ILE A 101 23.16 -10.97 -5.07
CA ILE A 101 24.15 -11.77 -5.80
C ILE A 101 25.05 -12.49 -4.79
N ARG A 102 24.78 -13.78 -4.57
CA ARG A 102 25.53 -14.63 -3.64
C ARG A 102 26.73 -15.32 -4.28
N LEU A 103 26.59 -15.78 -5.53
CA LEU A 103 27.58 -16.64 -6.18
C LEU A 103 28.70 -15.83 -6.79
N GLU A 104 29.96 -16.21 -6.54
CA GLU A 104 31.14 -15.55 -7.12
C GLU A 104 31.12 -15.57 -8.66
N GLU A 105 30.65 -16.67 -9.26
CA GLU A 105 30.44 -16.76 -10.70
C GLU A 105 29.55 -15.64 -11.25
N ASP A 106 28.49 -15.27 -10.51
CA ASP A 106 27.58 -14.20 -10.91
C ASP A 106 28.25 -12.83 -10.76
N LYS A 107 29.08 -12.64 -9.73
CA LYS A 107 29.86 -11.42 -9.55
C LYS A 107 30.86 -11.24 -10.70
N THR A 108 31.54 -12.30 -11.13
CA THR A 108 32.47 -12.29 -12.27
C THR A 108 31.75 -11.90 -13.58
N VAL A 109 30.54 -12.42 -13.81
CA VAL A 109 29.76 -12.01 -14.98
C VAL A 109 29.41 -10.52 -14.89
N LEU A 110 28.97 -10.04 -13.73
CA LEU A 110 28.60 -8.63 -13.55
C LEU A 110 29.82 -7.70 -13.67
N SER A 111 30.97 -8.05 -13.11
CA SER A 111 32.19 -7.23 -13.21
C SER A 111 32.67 -7.11 -14.64
N GLN A 112 32.57 -8.18 -15.44
CA GLN A 112 32.98 -8.15 -16.84
C GLN A 112 32.08 -7.28 -17.72
N PHE A 113 30.77 -7.22 -17.45
CA PHE A 113 29.84 -6.38 -18.22
C PHE A 113 29.84 -4.90 -17.78
N PHE A 114 29.99 -4.63 -16.48
CA PHE A 114 29.84 -3.29 -15.92
C PHE A 114 31.15 -2.66 -15.43
N LYS A 115 32.30 -3.32 -15.64
CA LYS A 115 33.64 -2.87 -15.21
C LYS A 115 33.70 -2.47 -13.73
N LEU A 116 33.10 -3.29 -12.87
CA LEU A 116 33.01 -3.05 -11.42
C LEU A 116 34.29 -3.47 -10.67
N GLU A 117 35.45 -3.02 -11.14
CA GLU A 117 36.74 -3.38 -10.57
C GLU A 117 36.82 -2.93 -9.09
N GLY A 118 37.20 -3.84 -8.18
CA GLY A 118 37.36 -3.60 -6.74
C GLY A 118 36.07 -3.48 -5.89
N TYR A 119 34.89 -3.24 -6.49
CA TYR A 119 33.67 -2.96 -5.71
C TYR A 119 32.93 -4.23 -5.23
N LEU A 120 33.11 -5.37 -5.90
CA LEU A 120 32.39 -6.62 -5.60
C LEU A 120 33.15 -7.60 -4.68
N GLU A 121 34.40 -7.29 -4.35
CA GLU A 121 35.29 -8.16 -3.57
C GLU A 121 34.94 -8.17 -2.08
N THR A 122 34.35 -7.10 -1.55
CA THR A 122 34.13 -6.93 -0.09
C THR A 122 32.68 -7.04 0.36
N ARG A 123 31.69 -6.93 -0.54
CA ARG A 123 30.25 -7.03 -0.19
C ARG A 123 29.46 -7.77 -1.26
N THR A 124 28.49 -8.58 -0.82
CA THR A 124 27.53 -9.21 -1.73
C THR A 124 26.57 -8.15 -2.29
N PRO A 125 26.63 -7.83 -3.60
CA PRO A 125 25.92 -6.68 -4.13
C PRO A 125 24.42 -6.99 -4.32
N PHE A 126 23.59 -5.97 -4.13
CA PHE A 126 22.24 -5.95 -4.70
C PHE A 126 22.30 -5.36 -6.10
N VAL A 127 21.71 -6.05 -7.08
CA VAL A 127 21.65 -5.61 -8.47
C VAL A 127 20.20 -5.60 -8.94
N CYS A 128 19.76 -4.53 -9.61
CA CYS A 128 18.39 -4.45 -10.09
C CYS A 128 18.16 -5.39 -11.27
N TYR A 129 16.93 -5.92 -11.36
CA TYR A 129 16.58 -6.88 -12.40
C TYR A 129 16.75 -6.31 -13.81
N THR A 130 16.65 -4.99 -13.99
CA THR A 130 16.89 -4.33 -15.29
C THR A 130 18.31 -4.55 -15.82
N HIS A 131 19.34 -4.48 -14.97
CA HIS A 131 20.72 -4.76 -15.41
C HIS A 131 20.95 -6.24 -15.73
N ILE A 132 20.35 -7.13 -14.94
CA ILE A 132 20.40 -8.57 -15.20
C ILE A 132 19.71 -8.86 -16.53
N GLN A 133 18.57 -8.23 -16.78
CA GLN A 133 17.81 -8.36 -18.02
C GLN A 133 18.60 -7.83 -19.22
N MET A 134 19.33 -6.72 -19.07
CA MET A 134 20.20 -6.18 -20.11
C MET A 134 21.26 -7.22 -20.55
N ILE A 135 21.96 -7.84 -19.58
CA ILE A 135 22.91 -8.93 -19.88
C ILE A 135 22.21 -10.09 -20.61
N ILE A 136 21.02 -10.48 -20.16
CA ILE A 136 20.27 -11.56 -20.81
C ILE A 136 19.93 -11.19 -22.26
N ASN A 137 19.35 -10.01 -22.50
CA ASN A 137 18.89 -9.56 -23.80
C ASN A 137 20.05 -9.42 -24.81
N ASP A 138 21.18 -8.87 -24.37
CA ASP A 138 22.35 -8.65 -25.22
C ASP A 138 22.98 -9.98 -25.70
N ASN A 139 22.75 -11.06 -24.95
CA ASN A 139 23.40 -12.35 -25.17
C ASN A 139 22.44 -13.47 -25.56
N ASP A 140 21.12 -13.25 -25.53
CA ASP A 140 20.13 -14.24 -25.95
C ASP A 140 20.28 -14.50 -27.46
N GLY A 141 20.59 -15.75 -27.83
CA GLY A 141 20.81 -16.14 -29.23
C GLY A 141 22.14 -15.70 -29.87
N LYS A 142 22.99 -14.89 -29.21
CA LYS A 142 24.20 -14.29 -29.80
C LYS A 142 25.52 -14.60 -29.08
N LEU A 143 25.72 -15.81 -28.56
CA LEU A 143 26.96 -16.17 -27.86
C LEU A 143 28.16 -16.44 -28.79
N LYS A 144 28.62 -15.40 -29.52
CA LYS A 144 29.90 -15.36 -30.25
C LYS A 144 31.04 -14.88 -29.34
N LEU A 145 31.15 -15.43 -28.12
CA LEU A 145 32.28 -15.11 -27.23
C LEU A 145 33.48 -15.99 -27.55
N LYS A 146 34.67 -15.36 -27.68
CA LYS A 146 35.95 -16.03 -27.95
C LYS A 146 36.51 -16.78 -26.74
N ASN A 147 36.12 -16.40 -25.52
CA ASN A 147 36.62 -17.00 -24.27
C ASN A 147 35.69 -18.13 -23.79
N ILE A 148 36.15 -19.37 -23.88
CA ILE A 148 35.36 -20.58 -23.60
C ILE A 148 34.95 -20.68 -22.12
N PRO A 149 35.85 -20.49 -21.13
CA PRO A 149 35.48 -20.43 -19.71
C PRO A 149 34.39 -19.41 -19.38
N PHE A 150 34.55 -18.16 -19.84
CA PHE A 150 33.57 -17.12 -19.54
C PHE A 150 32.21 -17.39 -20.19
N LYS A 151 32.22 -17.93 -21.41
CA LYS A 151 30.99 -18.34 -22.11
C LYS A 151 30.18 -19.36 -21.29
N LYS A 152 30.84 -20.26 -20.56
CA LYS A 152 30.17 -21.21 -19.65
C LYS A 152 29.54 -20.48 -18.46
N LEU A 153 30.28 -19.58 -17.82
CA LEU A 153 29.77 -18.76 -16.71
C LEU A 153 28.57 -17.92 -17.13
N LEU A 154 28.67 -17.24 -18.28
CA LEU A 154 27.58 -16.43 -18.82
C LEU A 154 26.34 -17.28 -19.17
N ARG A 155 26.52 -18.47 -19.75
CA ARG A 155 25.39 -19.39 -20.00
C ARG A 155 24.72 -19.82 -18.70
N SER A 156 25.51 -20.17 -17.67
CA SER A 156 24.99 -20.52 -16.35
C SER A 156 24.24 -19.34 -15.71
N PHE A 157 24.82 -18.13 -15.78
CA PHE A 157 24.19 -16.90 -15.31
C PHE A 157 22.86 -16.64 -16.02
N ILE A 158 22.84 -16.66 -17.35
CA ILE A 158 21.62 -16.46 -18.14
C ILE A 158 20.59 -17.53 -17.79
N ARG A 159 20.97 -18.82 -17.74
CA ARG A 159 20.03 -19.90 -17.40
C ARG A 159 19.40 -19.70 -16.01
N ARG A 160 20.22 -19.42 -14.99
CA ARG A 160 19.76 -19.21 -13.59
C ARG A 160 18.90 -17.97 -13.43
N ASN A 161 19.17 -16.91 -14.20
CA ASN A 161 18.39 -15.67 -14.11
C ASN A 161 17.16 -15.68 -15.02
N LYS A 162 17.20 -16.34 -16.18
CA LYS A 162 16.08 -16.41 -17.13
C LYS A 162 14.90 -17.17 -16.54
N SER A 163 15.11 -18.22 -15.74
CA SER A 163 14.02 -18.89 -15.01
C SER A 163 13.38 -17.96 -13.97
N LEU A 164 14.20 -17.22 -13.21
CA LEU A 164 13.72 -16.25 -12.22
C LEU A 164 12.93 -15.10 -12.84
N MET A 165 13.30 -14.66 -14.05
CA MET A 165 12.57 -13.63 -14.80
C MET A 165 11.28 -14.19 -15.40
N LYS A 166 11.35 -15.38 -16.01
CA LYS A 166 10.17 -16.06 -16.56
C LYS A 166 9.11 -16.29 -15.49
N ASP A 167 9.47 -16.70 -14.29
CA ASP A 167 8.51 -16.87 -13.19
C ASP A 167 7.92 -15.54 -12.68
N LYS A 168 8.62 -14.41 -12.84
CA LYS A 168 8.08 -13.10 -12.45
C LYS A 168 7.17 -12.50 -13.51
N GLU A 169 7.50 -12.70 -14.78
CA GLU A 169 6.80 -12.10 -15.93
C GLU A 169 5.65 -12.98 -16.42
N SER A 170 5.73 -14.31 -16.23
CA SER A 170 4.66 -15.26 -16.59
C SER A 170 3.59 -15.45 -15.53
N ARG A 171 3.79 -14.99 -14.27
CA ARG A 171 2.76 -15.03 -13.23
C ARG A 171 1.72 -13.95 -13.50
N ARG A 172 0.93 -14.19 -14.55
CA ARG A 172 -0.28 -13.42 -14.79
C ARG A 172 -1.19 -13.58 -13.59
N ARG A 173 -1.76 -12.47 -13.15
CA ARG A 173 -2.78 -12.46 -12.11
C ARG A 173 -4.08 -12.03 -12.74
N ILE A 174 -5.17 -12.59 -12.24
CA ILE A 174 -6.50 -12.18 -12.64
C ILE A 174 -6.84 -10.97 -11.78
N CYS A 175 -7.24 -9.87 -12.41
CA CYS A 175 -7.78 -8.75 -11.67
C CYS A 175 -9.22 -9.08 -11.25
N GLU A 176 -9.51 -8.95 -9.97
CA GLU A 176 -10.81 -9.28 -9.37
C GLU A 176 -11.90 -8.23 -9.63
N VAL A 177 -11.57 -7.14 -10.34
CA VAL A 177 -12.51 -6.07 -10.73
C VAL A 177 -12.92 -6.19 -12.20
N CYS A 178 -12.00 -6.49 -13.11
CA CYS A 178 -12.32 -6.65 -14.54
C CYS A 178 -12.21 -8.09 -15.05
N HIS A 179 -11.80 -9.03 -14.19
CA HIS A 179 -11.54 -10.43 -14.51
C HIS A 179 -10.51 -10.66 -15.64
N MET A 180 -9.76 -9.63 -16.03
CA MET A 180 -8.72 -9.73 -17.05
C MET A 180 -7.42 -10.29 -16.47
N SER A 181 -6.77 -11.14 -17.26
CA SER A 181 -5.42 -11.63 -17.00
C SER A 181 -4.41 -10.52 -17.27
N ARG A 182 -3.60 -10.18 -16.26
CA ARG A 182 -2.68 -9.04 -16.28
C ARG A 182 -1.28 -9.44 -15.86
N GLY A 183 -0.30 -8.71 -16.37
CA GLY A 183 1.09 -8.85 -15.93
C GLY A 183 1.22 -8.49 -14.45
N ARG A 184 2.20 -9.09 -13.76
CA ARG A 184 2.44 -8.82 -12.33
C ARG A 184 2.69 -7.33 -12.04
N SER A 185 3.27 -6.60 -12.99
CA SER A 185 3.51 -5.15 -12.89
C SER A 185 2.24 -4.32 -13.03
N GLU A 186 1.18 -4.85 -13.64
CA GLU A 186 -0.06 -4.12 -13.92
C GLU A 186 -1.10 -4.26 -12.80
N VAL A 187 -0.90 -5.22 -11.89
CA VAL A 187 -1.81 -5.49 -10.78
C VAL A 187 -1.15 -5.20 -9.43
N CYS A 188 -1.97 -4.71 -8.53
CA CYS A 188 -1.64 -4.53 -7.13
C CYS A 188 -2.36 -5.58 -6.29
N GLU A 189 -1.64 -6.13 -5.32
CA GLU A 189 -2.25 -6.93 -4.27
C GLU A 189 -2.85 -6.00 -3.21
N THR A 190 -4.14 -6.17 -2.94
CA THR A 190 -4.92 -5.34 -2.03
C THR A 190 -5.43 -6.17 -0.87
N PHE A 191 -4.88 -5.90 0.31
CA PHE A 191 -5.30 -6.49 1.58
C PHE A 191 -6.22 -5.55 2.37
N SER A 192 -6.01 -4.23 2.25
CA SER A 192 -6.75 -3.22 3.00
C SER A 192 -8.22 -3.23 2.57
N TYR A 193 -9.11 -3.52 3.51
CA TYR A 193 -10.56 -3.33 3.37
C TYR A 193 -10.89 -1.92 2.90
N ARG A 194 -10.23 -0.91 3.49
CA ARG A 194 -10.43 0.50 3.15
C ARG A 194 -10.12 0.78 1.67
N ILE A 195 -8.99 0.32 1.17
CA ILE A 195 -8.64 0.48 -0.25
C ILE A 195 -9.67 -0.19 -1.15
N ARG A 196 -10.15 -1.39 -0.77
CA ARG A 196 -11.18 -2.11 -1.53
C ARG A 196 -12.49 -1.32 -1.58
N MET A 197 -12.91 -0.74 -0.45
CA MET A 197 -14.10 0.12 -0.38
C MET A 197 -13.98 1.33 -1.31
N ALA A 198 -12.87 2.07 -1.24
CA ALA A 198 -12.67 3.23 -2.12
C ALA A 198 -12.68 2.85 -3.60
N VAL A 199 -12.06 1.72 -3.97
CA VAL A 199 -12.11 1.22 -5.35
C VAL A 199 -13.56 0.94 -5.77
N MET A 200 -14.32 0.18 -4.97
CA MET A 200 -15.69 -0.22 -5.33
C MET A 200 -16.67 0.95 -5.33
N ILE A 201 -16.52 1.93 -4.45
CA ILE A 201 -17.31 3.19 -4.51
C ILE A 201 -17.10 3.86 -5.88
N GLY A 202 -15.85 4.04 -6.31
CA GLY A 202 -15.56 4.59 -7.63
C GLY A 202 -16.13 3.75 -8.79
N ARG A 203 -16.17 2.41 -8.64
CA ARG A 203 -16.77 1.51 -9.64
C ARG A 203 -18.28 1.66 -9.78
N ILE A 204 -18.96 1.84 -8.65
CA ILE A 204 -20.42 2.06 -8.59
C ILE A 204 -20.75 3.43 -9.17
N LEU A 205 -20.00 4.48 -8.82
CA LEU A 205 -20.17 5.81 -9.43
C LEU A 205 -20.04 5.79 -10.95
N ARG A 206 -19.10 4.99 -11.46
CA ARG A 206 -18.93 4.78 -12.91
C ARG A 206 -20.05 3.95 -13.55
N GLY A 207 -20.94 3.34 -12.75
CA GLY A 207 -21.98 2.44 -13.23
C GLY A 207 -21.47 1.09 -13.73
N THR A 208 -20.24 0.70 -13.35
CA THR A 208 -19.63 -0.55 -13.84
C THR A 208 -19.86 -1.75 -12.93
N HIS A 209 -20.22 -1.50 -11.67
CA HIS A 209 -20.43 -2.53 -10.66
C HIS A 209 -21.69 -2.24 -9.85
N SER A 210 -22.37 -3.31 -9.41
CA SER A 210 -23.48 -3.22 -8.47
C SER A 210 -23.00 -3.23 -7.01
N VAL A 211 -23.91 -2.89 -6.08
CA VAL A 211 -23.65 -2.94 -4.63
C VAL A 211 -23.36 -4.38 -4.18
N GLU A 212 -24.02 -5.38 -4.76
CA GLU A 212 -23.80 -6.80 -4.45
C GLU A 212 -22.40 -7.26 -4.86
N GLN A 213 -21.92 -6.82 -6.02
CA GLN A 213 -20.54 -7.07 -6.46
C GLN A 213 -19.52 -6.37 -5.54
N ALA A 214 -19.84 -5.18 -5.05
CA ALA A 214 -19.01 -4.48 -4.08
C ALA A 214 -18.93 -5.19 -2.73
N LYS A 215 -20.05 -5.77 -2.25
CA LYS A 215 -20.08 -6.57 -1.02
C LYS A 215 -19.17 -7.79 -1.13
N SER A 216 -19.31 -8.60 -2.18
CA SER A 216 -18.50 -9.81 -2.37
C SER A 216 -17.00 -9.52 -2.52
N PHE A 217 -16.65 -8.37 -3.10
CA PHE A 217 -15.26 -7.93 -3.20
C PHE A 217 -14.68 -7.50 -1.85
N SER A 218 -15.52 -6.99 -0.94
CA SER A 218 -15.13 -6.39 0.34
C SER A 218 -14.95 -7.41 1.48
N THR A 219 -15.43 -8.65 1.34
CA THR A 219 -15.31 -9.69 2.38
C THR A 219 -13.97 -10.43 2.42
N ASP A 220 -13.19 -10.45 1.34
CA ASP A 220 -12.00 -11.33 1.21
C ASP A 220 -10.64 -10.68 1.47
N ASN A 221 -9.76 -11.38 2.19
CA ASN A 221 -8.54 -10.78 2.73
C ASN A 221 -7.45 -10.45 1.70
N LYS A 222 -7.54 -10.98 0.46
CA LYS A 222 -6.52 -10.79 -0.57
C LYS A 222 -7.11 -10.80 -1.96
N ARG A 223 -7.10 -9.65 -2.63
CA ARG A 223 -7.56 -9.48 -4.01
C ARG A 223 -6.47 -8.83 -4.87
N PHE A 224 -6.42 -9.19 -6.16
CA PHE A 224 -5.58 -8.50 -7.13
C PHE A 224 -6.41 -7.48 -7.91
N THR A 225 -5.93 -6.24 -8.01
CA THR A 225 -6.63 -5.15 -8.69
C THR A 225 -5.69 -4.44 -9.65
N CYS A 226 -6.11 -4.18 -10.88
CA CYS A 226 -5.30 -3.39 -11.83
C CYS A 226 -5.02 -2.01 -11.25
N TYR A 227 -3.81 -1.48 -11.44
CA TYR A 227 -3.51 -0.09 -11.07
C TYR A 227 -4.38 0.90 -11.84
N SER A 228 -4.72 0.60 -13.11
CA SER A 228 -5.68 1.40 -13.87
C SER A 228 -7.00 1.57 -13.14
N HIS A 229 -7.41 0.57 -12.35
CA HIS A 229 -8.66 0.68 -11.61
C HIS A 229 -8.59 1.60 -10.41
N PHE A 230 -7.40 1.78 -9.83
CA PHE A 230 -7.21 2.74 -8.75
C PHE A 230 -7.38 4.15 -9.32
N LYS A 231 -6.69 4.44 -10.42
CA LYS A 231 -6.78 5.74 -11.10
C LYS A 231 -8.21 6.07 -11.53
N GLU A 232 -8.87 5.16 -12.25
CA GLU A 232 -10.26 5.35 -12.68
C GLU A 232 -11.22 5.58 -11.48
N SER A 233 -11.04 4.86 -10.37
CA SER A 233 -11.87 5.07 -9.18
C SER A 233 -11.57 6.40 -8.48
N ILE A 234 -10.31 6.83 -8.43
CA ILE A 234 -9.92 8.16 -7.92
C ILE A 234 -10.55 9.26 -8.77
N ASP A 235 -10.43 9.15 -10.10
CA ASP A 235 -10.91 10.14 -11.05
C ASP A 235 -12.44 10.30 -10.95
N GLU A 236 -13.19 9.20 -10.86
CA GLU A 236 -14.65 9.26 -10.71
C GLU A 236 -15.11 9.82 -9.36
N ILE A 237 -14.39 9.52 -8.27
CA ILE A 237 -14.71 10.09 -6.96
C ILE A 237 -14.42 11.60 -6.96
N PHE A 238 -13.28 12.04 -7.49
CA PHE A 238 -12.97 13.47 -7.62
C PHE A 238 -13.99 14.20 -8.48
N LYS A 239 -14.37 13.62 -9.61
CA LYS A 239 -15.43 14.16 -10.48
C LYS A 239 -16.77 14.28 -9.75
N HIS A 240 -17.17 13.27 -8.98
CA HIS A 240 -18.41 13.29 -8.23
C HIS A 240 -18.41 14.34 -7.11
N LEU A 241 -17.27 14.51 -6.43
CA LEU A 241 -17.11 15.52 -5.38
C LEU A 241 -16.86 16.93 -5.92
N GLY A 242 -16.57 17.08 -7.21
CA GLY A 242 -16.21 18.36 -7.81
C GLY A 242 -14.88 18.93 -7.28
N VAL A 243 -13.98 18.07 -6.81
CA VAL A 243 -12.69 18.46 -6.22
C VAL A 243 -11.53 18.06 -7.14
N SER A 244 -10.43 18.81 -7.06
CA SER A 244 -9.24 18.55 -7.90
C SER A 244 -8.06 17.97 -7.11
N ASN A 245 -8.13 18.00 -5.78
CA ASN A 245 -7.07 17.50 -4.91
C ASN A 245 -7.63 16.88 -3.62
N ILE A 246 -6.75 16.17 -2.91
CA ILE A 246 -7.13 15.40 -1.73
C ILE A 246 -7.39 16.25 -0.48
N GLN A 247 -6.83 17.46 -0.42
CA GLN A 247 -7.00 18.37 0.71
C GLN A 247 -8.44 18.92 0.76
N GLU A 248 -9.08 19.07 -0.39
CA GLU A 248 -10.46 19.57 -0.54
C GLU A 248 -11.53 18.59 -0.04
N LEU A 249 -11.22 17.30 0.13
CA LEU A 249 -12.18 16.27 0.55
C LEU A 249 -12.92 16.60 1.84
N SER A 250 -12.22 17.21 2.80
CA SER A 250 -12.79 17.54 4.13
C SER A 250 -13.84 18.64 4.09
N LYS A 251 -13.91 19.41 3.00
CA LYS A 251 -14.78 20.58 2.86
C LYS A 251 -15.99 20.31 1.96
N CYS A 252 -16.11 19.09 1.44
CA CYS A 252 -17.06 18.78 0.39
C CYS A 252 -18.44 18.43 0.96
N SER A 253 -19.47 19.18 0.56
CA SER A 253 -20.86 18.98 0.98
C SER A 253 -21.51 17.74 0.34
N THR A 254 -21.00 17.26 -0.81
CA THR A 254 -21.54 16.08 -1.52
C THR A 254 -21.06 14.74 -0.97
N MET A 255 -20.41 14.74 0.20
CA MET A 255 -19.98 13.51 0.87
C MET A 255 -21.14 12.57 1.20
N GLY A 256 -22.35 13.09 1.40
CA GLY A 256 -23.55 12.32 1.73
C GLY A 256 -23.85 11.19 0.73
N ASP A 257 -23.73 11.46 -0.57
CA ASP A 257 -24.04 10.47 -1.61
C ASP A 257 -23.02 9.33 -1.64
N LEU A 258 -21.72 9.65 -1.48
CA LEU A 258 -20.68 8.65 -1.33
C LEU A 258 -20.88 7.79 -0.08
N MET A 259 -21.32 8.41 1.02
CA MET A 259 -21.61 7.69 2.24
C MET A 259 -22.81 6.76 2.10
N ASN A 260 -23.83 7.15 1.34
CA ASN A 260 -24.98 6.28 1.04
C ASN A 260 -24.52 5.04 0.27
N ILE A 261 -23.63 5.19 -0.72
CA ILE A 261 -23.01 4.06 -1.42
C ILE A 261 -22.20 3.21 -0.44
N GLY A 262 -21.31 3.82 0.35
CA GLY A 262 -20.49 3.12 1.33
C GLY A 262 -21.32 2.31 2.33
N LYS A 263 -22.37 2.91 2.89
CA LYS A 263 -23.32 2.26 3.82
C LYS A 263 -24.15 1.16 3.18
N SER A 264 -24.44 1.28 1.88
CA SER A 264 -25.13 0.22 1.15
C SER A 264 -24.28 -1.05 1.04
N ILE A 265 -22.94 -0.92 1.05
CA ILE A 265 -21.98 -2.02 1.03
C ILE A 265 -21.72 -2.53 2.46
N ASP A 266 -21.36 -1.63 3.37
CA ASP A 266 -21.14 -1.90 4.80
C ASP A 266 -21.84 -0.84 5.64
N PRO A 267 -22.91 -1.20 6.38
CA PRO A 267 -23.67 -0.25 7.21
C PRO A 267 -22.83 0.50 8.25
N ASN A 268 -21.69 -0.06 8.68
CA ASN A 268 -20.80 0.56 9.65
C ASN A 268 -19.77 1.50 9.02
N PHE A 269 -19.82 1.70 7.70
CA PHE A 269 -18.87 2.55 7.00
C PHE A 269 -19.09 4.02 7.32
N THR A 270 -18.06 4.69 7.84
CA THR A 270 -18.13 6.09 8.29
C THR A 270 -17.41 7.06 7.35
N VAL A 271 -17.71 8.36 7.47
CA VAL A 271 -17.04 9.43 6.70
C VAL A 271 -15.54 9.40 6.92
N GLU A 272 -15.11 9.23 8.17
CA GLU A 272 -13.68 9.14 8.52
C GLU A 272 -13.03 7.93 7.84
N GLN A 273 -13.70 6.77 7.85
CA GLN A 273 -13.21 5.59 7.15
C GLN A 273 -13.10 5.82 5.64
N PHE A 274 -14.05 6.53 5.03
CA PHE A 274 -13.97 6.92 3.63
C PHE A 274 -12.77 7.81 3.35
N VAL A 275 -12.58 8.88 4.14
CA VAL A 275 -11.45 9.81 3.95
C VAL A 275 -10.11 9.07 4.07
N LEU A 276 -9.98 8.18 5.06
CA LEU A 276 -8.79 7.34 5.23
C LEU A 276 -8.60 6.37 4.06
N ALA A 277 -9.67 5.70 3.64
CA ALA A 277 -9.67 4.78 2.50
C ALA A 277 -9.21 5.45 1.21
N PHE A 278 -9.74 6.64 0.94
CA PHE A 278 -9.40 7.38 -0.25
C PHE A 278 -7.96 7.90 -0.22
N LYS A 279 -7.48 8.40 0.94
CA LYS A 279 -6.06 8.76 1.14
C LYS A 279 -5.12 7.57 0.92
N GLU A 280 -5.45 6.41 1.48
CA GLU A 280 -4.67 5.18 1.27
C GLU A 280 -4.62 4.80 -0.21
N LEU A 281 -5.76 4.84 -0.92
CA LEU A 281 -5.85 4.54 -2.35
C LEU A 281 -5.02 5.51 -3.19
N PHE A 282 -5.15 6.81 -2.95
CA PHE A 282 -4.45 7.88 -3.67
C PHE A 282 -2.93 7.76 -3.53
N LEU A 283 -2.42 7.59 -2.30
CA LEU A 283 -0.99 7.39 -2.05
C LEU A 283 -0.46 6.11 -2.70
N LYS A 284 -1.27 5.05 -2.74
CA LYS A 284 -0.90 3.79 -3.39
C LYS A 284 -0.82 3.95 -4.92
N ASN A 285 -1.70 4.74 -5.52
CA ASN A 285 -1.65 5.06 -6.95
C ASN A 285 -0.40 5.88 -7.30
N GLN A 286 -0.06 6.91 -6.52
CA GLN A 286 1.14 7.74 -6.78
C GLN A 286 2.44 6.92 -6.74
N LYS A 287 2.56 5.98 -5.79
CA LYS A 287 3.73 5.09 -5.72
C LYS A 287 3.91 4.27 -6.99
N PHE A 288 2.80 3.84 -7.60
CA PHE A 288 2.86 3.12 -8.87
C PHE A 288 3.32 4.03 -10.01
N GLU A 289 2.73 5.22 -10.15
CA GLU A 289 3.12 6.18 -11.20
C GLU A 289 4.60 6.58 -11.09
N SER A 290 5.13 6.73 -9.87
CA SER A 290 6.56 7.01 -9.62
C SER A 290 7.52 5.84 -9.91
N SER A 291 6.98 4.63 -10.11
CA SER A 291 7.75 3.40 -10.30
C SER A 291 7.77 2.90 -11.75
N LEU A 292 6.97 3.53 -12.63
CA LEU A 292 7.01 3.37 -14.08
C LEU A 292 8.17 4.18 -14.68
#